data_AF-A0A947GQ18-F1
#
_entry.id   AF-A0A947GQ18-F1
#
_cell.length_a   1.000
_cell.length_b   1.000
_cell.length_c   1.000
_cell.angle_alpha   90.00
_cell.angle_beta   90.00
_cell.angle_gamma   90.00
#
_symmetry.space_group_name_H-M   'P 1'
#
loop_
_entity.id
_entity.type
_entity.pdbx_description
1 polymer ?
#
loop_
_entity_poly.entity_id
_entity_poly.type
_entity_poly.pdbx_seq_one_letter_code
_entity_poly.pdbx_strand_id
1 'polypeptide(L)' 'MTPTFTMAETTGLILEEQTGLSLADLCLACEAEAERIMELVHEGVLAPAGAAPGEWRFSGLHLQRARVALRLQTDLDV' A
#
# COMPACT_ATOMS: atom_id res chain seq x y z
N MET A 1 -35.14 -9.14 -14.67
CA MET A 1 -34.25 -7.97 -14.56
C MET A 1 -33.49 -8.11 -13.25
N THR A 2 -32.44 -8.92 -13.24
CA THR A 2 -31.57 -9.16 -12.07
C THR A 2 -30.37 -8.22 -12.18
N PRO A 3 -30.05 -7.41 -11.16
CA PRO A 3 -28.85 -6.58 -11.21
C PRO A 3 -27.64 -7.50 -11.14
N THR A 4 -26.78 -7.41 -12.16
CA THR A 4 -25.43 -7.96 -12.15
C THR A 4 -24.64 -7.14 -11.14
N PHE A 5 -24.60 -7.61 -9.91
CA PHE A 5 -23.75 -7.03 -8.88
C PHE A 5 -22.33 -7.50 -9.17
N THR A 6 -21.51 -6.62 -9.76
CA THR A 6 -20.08 -6.85 -9.93
C THR A 6 -19.46 -6.89 -8.54
N MET A 7 -19.38 -8.09 -7.95
CA MET A 7 -18.59 -8.34 -6.77
C MET A 7 -17.13 -8.14 -7.17
N ALA A 8 -16.54 -7.04 -6.74
CA ALA A 8 -15.09 -6.91 -6.72
C ALA A 8 -14.58 -7.96 -5.71
N GLU A 9 -14.16 -9.12 -6.23
CA GLU A 9 -13.54 -10.17 -5.46
C GLU A 9 -12.20 -9.62 -4.95
N THR A 10 -12.25 -9.00 -3.78
CA THR A 10 -11.04 -8.48 -3.13
C THR A 10 -10.31 -9.70 -2.60
N THR A 11 -9.27 -10.14 -3.31
CA THR A 11 -8.28 -11.08 -2.80
C THR A 11 -7.63 -10.45 -1.58
N GLY A 12 -8.23 -10.70 -0.42
CA GLY A 12 -7.69 -10.33 0.88
C GLY A 12 -6.57 -11.31 1.21
N LEU A 13 -5.34 -10.93 0.89
CA LEU A 13 -4.17 -11.61 1.44
C LEU A 13 -4.19 -11.38 2.96
N ILE A 14 -4.49 -12.43 3.74
CA ILE A 14 -4.32 -12.43 5.20
C ILE A 14 -2.81 -12.41 5.45
N LEU A 15 -2.27 -11.20 5.57
CA LEU A 15 -0.83 -10.90 5.59
C LEU A 15 -0.32 -10.70 7.02
N GLU A 16 -0.76 -11.56 7.95
CA GLU A 16 -0.53 -11.34 9.38
C GLU A 16 0.94 -11.49 9.78
N GLU A 17 1.75 -12.29 9.05
CA GLU A 17 3.12 -12.62 9.49
C GLU A 17 4.17 -12.66 8.36
N GLN A 18 4.10 -11.77 7.36
CA GLN A 18 5.20 -11.59 6.40
C GLN A 18 5.75 -10.17 6.48
N THR A 19 6.64 -9.94 7.44
CA THR A 19 7.57 -8.80 7.38
C THR A 19 8.55 -9.10 6.26
N GLY A 20 8.48 -8.38 5.14
CA GLY A 20 9.31 -8.76 4.00
C GLY A 20 9.03 -8.06 2.69
N LEU A 21 7.87 -7.39 2.58
CA LEU A 21 7.51 -6.69 1.35
C LEU A 21 8.53 -5.59 1.07
N SER A 22 9.05 -5.56 -0.15
CA SER A 22 9.88 -4.48 -0.64
C SER A 22 9.05 -3.25 -1.01
N LEU A 23 9.72 -2.13 -1.27
CA LEU A 23 9.08 -0.96 -1.88
C LEU A 23 8.35 -1.32 -3.18
N ALA A 24 8.95 -2.17 -4.02
CA ALA A 24 8.36 -2.60 -5.28
C ALA A 24 7.07 -3.41 -5.08
N ASP A 25 7.01 -4.25 -4.04
CA ASP A 25 5.80 -5.03 -3.73
C ASP A 25 4.65 -4.10 -3.30
N LEU A 26 4.95 -3.03 -2.55
CA LEU A 26 3.96 -2.01 -2.19
C LEU A 26 3.47 -1.24 -3.42
N CYS A 27 4.39 -0.79 -4.28
CA CYS A 27 4.03 -0.11 -5.53
C CYS A 27 3.08 -0.97 -6.38
N LEU A 28 3.41 -2.25 -6.54
CA LEU A 28 2.59 -3.19 -7.29
C LEU A 28 1.21 -3.41 -6.64
N ALA A 29 1.18 -3.65 -5.32
CA ALA A 29 -0.06 -3.96 -4.60
C ALA A 29 -0.97 -2.74 -4.39
N CYS A 30 -0.43 -1.52 -4.48
CA CYS A 30 -1.18 -0.28 -4.39
C CYS A 30 -1.43 0.39 -5.75
N GLU A 31 -0.92 -0.19 -6.84
CA GLU A 31 -0.91 0.42 -8.19
C GLU A 31 -0.42 1.88 -8.16
N ALA A 32 0.65 2.11 -7.39
CA ALA A 32 1.19 3.43 -7.11
C ALA A 32 2.65 3.55 -7.52
N GLU A 33 3.06 4.76 -7.88
CA GLU A 33 4.45 5.07 -8.17
C GLU A 33 5.30 5.04 -6.89
N ALA A 34 6.58 4.69 -7.05
CA ALA A 34 7.52 4.61 -5.93
C ALA A 34 7.66 5.94 -5.18
N GLU A 35 7.58 7.07 -5.89
CA GLU A 35 7.65 8.40 -5.31
C GLU A 35 6.55 8.61 -4.26
N ARG A 36 5.29 8.25 -4.57
CA ARG A 36 4.19 8.36 -3.62
C ARG A 36 4.38 7.49 -2.38
N ILE A 37 4.89 6.27 -2.54
CA ILE A 37 5.18 5.41 -1.38
C ILE A 37 6.35 5.97 -0.55
N MET A 38 7.38 6.52 -1.20
CA MET A 38 8.51 7.16 -0.53
C MET A 38 8.08 8.42 0.24
N GLU A 39 7.17 9.23 -0.31
CA GLU A 39 6.57 10.37 0.37
C GLU A 39 5.84 9.92 1.65
N LEU A 40 5.03 8.86 1.58
CA LEU A 40 4.37 8.32 2.78
C LEU A 40 5.36 7.86 3.86
N VAL A 41 6.54 7.37 3.46
CA VAL A 41 7.62 7.04 4.42
C VAL A 41 8.25 8.31 4.98
N HIS A 42 8.52 9.30 4.12
CA HIS A 42 9.11 10.57 4.50
C HIS A 42 8.23 11.36 5.48
N GLU A 43 6.92 11.34 5.26
CA GLU A 43 5.89 11.95 6.12
C GLU A 43 5.64 11.14 7.39
N GLY A 44 6.21 9.94 7.52
CA GLY A 44 6.06 9.07 8.69
C GLY A 44 4.75 8.29 8.75
N VAL A 45 3.94 8.30 7.67
CA VAL A 45 2.74 7.47 7.55
C VAL A 45 3.10 5.99 7.52
N LEU A 46 4.21 5.67 6.85
CA LEU A 46 4.82 4.34 6.80
C LEU A 46 6.17 4.35 7.49
N ALA A 47 6.49 3.28 8.25
CA ALA A 47 7.76 3.13 8.96
C ALA A 47 8.38 1.77 8.62
N PRO A 48 8.98 1.61 7.43
CA PRO A 48 9.65 0.36 7.05
C PRO A 48 10.86 0.07 7.96
N ALA A 49 11.20 -1.20 8.08
CA ALA A 49 12.52 -1.59 8.57
C ALA A 49 13.55 -1.40 7.46
N GLY A 50 14.79 -1.05 7.80
CA GLY A 50 15.88 -0.79 6.84
C GLY A 50 16.15 0.70 6.65
N ALA A 51 17.40 1.05 6.30
CA ALA A 51 17.85 2.45 6.29
C ALA A 51 17.61 3.17 4.96
N ALA A 52 17.45 2.41 3.86
CA ALA A 52 17.35 2.95 2.51
C ALA A 52 16.24 2.25 1.70
N PRO A 53 15.70 2.88 0.64
CA PRO A 53 14.63 2.31 -0.18
C PRO A 53 14.86 0.88 -0.69
N GLY A 54 16.10 0.51 -1.02
CA GLY A 54 16.47 -0.84 -1.45
C GLY A 54 16.47 -1.89 -0.34
N GLU A 55 16.54 -1.46 0.92
CA GLU A 55 16.55 -2.31 2.12
C GLU A 55 15.18 -2.36 2.80
N TRP A 56 14.25 -1.48 2.40
CA TRP A 56 12.98 -1.34 3.07
C TRP A 56 12.18 -2.64 3.09
N ARG A 57 11.73 -2.99 4.31
CA ARG A 57 10.82 -4.10 4.57
C ARG A 57 9.57 -3.59 5.24
N PHE A 58 8.47 -3.83 4.56
CA PHE A 58 7.12 -3.51 4.98
C PHE A 58 6.38 -4.77 5.43
N SER A 59 5.33 -4.56 6.22
CA SER A 59 4.42 -5.59 6.69
C SER A 59 3.04 -5.40 6.06
N GLY A 60 2.12 -6.33 6.29
CA GLY A 60 0.73 -6.20 5.84
C GLY A 60 0.04 -4.94 6.35
N LEU A 61 0.35 -4.52 7.58
CA LEU A 61 -0.18 -3.29 8.16
C LEU A 61 0.30 -2.05 7.39
N HIS A 62 1.56 -2.01 6.98
CA HIS A 62 2.10 -0.93 6.15
C HIS A 62 1.37 -0.86 4.80
N LEU A 63 1.13 -2.01 4.16
CA LEU A 63 0.39 -2.06 2.91
C LEU A 63 -1.06 -1.56 3.07
N GLN A 64 -1.75 -1.92 4.15
CA GLN A 64 -3.08 -1.40 4.43
C GLN A 64 -3.07 0.11 4.64
N ARG A 65 -2.11 0.63 5.42
CA ARG A 65 -1.96 2.08 5.63
C ARG A 65 -1.67 2.82 4.33
N ALA A 66 -0.80 2.27 3.49
CA ALA A 66 -0.47 2.84 2.19
C ALA A 66 -1.72 2.99 1.32
N ARG A 67 -2.56 1.95 1.20
CA ARG A 67 -3.82 2.04 0.45
C ARG A 67 -4.76 3.13 0.95
N VAL A 68 -4.90 3.26 2.28
CA VAL A 68 -5.77 4.29 2.87
C VAL A 68 -5.22 5.68 2.58
N ALA A 69 -3.91 5.90 2.77
CA ALA A 69 -3.29 7.19 2.55
C ALA A 69 -3.32 7.61 1.07
N LEU A 70 -3.01 6.70 0.15
CA LEU A 70 -3.06 6.96 -1.29
C LEU A 70 -4.47 7.31 -1.78
N ARG A 71 -5.49 6.63 -1.24
CA ARG A 71 -6.88 6.95 -1.54
C ARG A 71 -7.24 8.35 -1.05
N LEU A 72 -6.84 8.70 0.17
CA LEU A 72 -7.06 10.05 0.71
C LEU A 72 -6.33 11.14 -0.11
N GLN A 73 -5.09 10.90 -0.55
CA GLN A 73 -4.36 11.83 -1.41
C GLN A 73 -5.09 12.05 -2.75
N THR A 74 -5.64 10.98 -3.33
CA THR A 74 -6.42 11.07 -4.58
C THR A 74 -7.74 11.82 -4.38
N ASP A 75 -8.38 11.64 -3.22
CA ASP A 75 -9.64 12.31 -2.89
C ASP A 75 -9.45 13.82 -2.57
N LEU A 76 -8.23 14.25 -2.24
CA LEU A 76 -7.89 15.62 -1.84
C LEU A 76 -7.24 16.46 -2.96
N ASP A 77 -6.93 15.87 -4.12
CA ASP A 77 -6.32 16.55 -5.28
C ASP A 77 -7.34 17.40 -6.08
N VAL A 78 -8.09 18.28 -5.38
CA VAL A 78 -9.12 19.19 -5.93
C VAL A 78 -8.61 20.60 -6.22
#